data_AF-A0AAW7XND9-F1
#
_entry.id   AF-A0AAW7XND9-F1
#
_cell.length_a   1.000
_cell.length_b   1.000
_cell.length_c   1.000
_cell.angle_alpha   90.00
_cell.angle_beta   90.00
_cell.angle_gamma   90.00
#
_symmetry.space_group_name_H-M   'P 1'
#
loop_
_entity.id
_entity.type
_entity.pdbx_description
1 polymer ?
#
loop_
_entity_poly.entity_id
_entity_poly.type
_entity_poly.pdbx_seq_one_letter_code
_entity_poly.pdbx_strand_id
1 'polypeptide(L)'
;MTDIPLKDTPDTRKARRNVIILVLAQAFLGAQMSMIFTIAGLAGQSLAANLCFATLPISAIVLGSMLAATPLSAAMQRFGRRVGFWIGTSSGAIGAGVGAFALLHQNFWLFVLGGLFTGVYQSSQGFFRFAATDTADDAFKPKAISYVLAGGLASAIIGPQLVKVTSQAMVVPFLGTYLTVIGINLVGSFLFLFLDIPKPPVSTHAHRLGRSRMELLKTPRVAVAIIVGMVSYALMNLVMTSTPLAVVGCGFEQNTAADVVSAHVLAMFIPSFFTGFLISKFGVEKIIATGLVILGLAGIVGMVGVELENFFIALVLLGIGWNFGFIGATAMLSSAHEPSERGRVQGMNDLIVFGGVTVASLASGGLMNCSGGSAQDGWAAVNLAMVPFLTLAGGALIWLWMQAREKA
;
A
#
# COMPACT_ATOMS: atom_id res chain seq x y z
N MET A 1 54.86 -1.20 3.86
CA MET A 1 53.92 -0.62 2.88
C MET A 1 52.92 -1.69 2.53
N THR A 2 51.82 -1.74 3.27
CA THR A 2 50.67 -2.59 2.95
C THR A 2 49.56 -1.64 2.55
N ASP A 3 49.32 -1.55 1.24
CA ASP A 3 48.20 -0.82 0.66
C ASP A 3 46.91 -1.49 1.12
N ILE A 4 46.29 -0.91 2.15
CA ILE A 4 44.90 -1.19 2.51
C ILE A 4 44.08 -0.52 1.40
N PRO A 5 43.29 -1.26 0.60
CA PRO A 5 42.46 -0.63 -0.41
C PRO A 5 41.47 0.30 0.32
N LEU A 6 41.51 1.59 -0.03
CA LEU A 6 40.53 2.57 0.39
C LEU A 6 39.15 2.02 0.04
N LYS A 7 38.42 1.57 1.05
CA LYS A 7 37.05 1.11 0.93
C LYS A 7 36.25 2.26 0.33
N ASP A 8 35.81 2.11 -0.91
CA ASP A 8 35.07 3.12 -1.68
C ASP A 8 34.06 3.84 -0.76
N THR A 9 34.33 5.10 -0.45
CA THR A 9 33.34 5.96 0.18
C THR A 9 32.12 5.98 -0.74
N PRO A 10 30.90 5.65 -0.27
CA PRO A 10 29.71 5.67 -1.11
C PRO A 10 29.62 7.00 -1.84
N ASP A 11 29.60 6.98 -3.17
CA ASP A 11 29.49 8.20 -3.98
C ASP A 11 28.15 8.86 -3.66
N THR A 12 28.22 9.88 -2.79
CA THR A 12 27.06 10.60 -2.28
C THR A 12 26.30 11.28 -3.42
N ARG A 13 26.98 11.62 -4.54
CA ARG A 13 26.37 12.20 -5.73
C ARG A 13 25.52 11.17 -6.46
N LYS A 14 26.05 9.96 -6.65
CA LYS A 14 25.32 8.83 -7.25
C LYS A 14 24.11 8.45 -6.40
N ALA A 15 24.27 8.40 -5.08
CA ALA A 15 23.17 8.14 -4.15
C ALA A 15 22.03 9.18 -4.28
N ARG A 16 22.37 10.47 -4.25
CA ARG A 16 21.38 11.56 -4.43
C ARG A 16 20.70 11.51 -5.79
N ARG A 17 21.45 11.25 -6.88
CA ARG A 17 20.88 11.11 -8.23
C ARG A 17 19.86 9.99 -8.29
N ASN A 18 20.21 8.80 -7.79
CA ASN A 18 19.30 7.65 -7.78
C ASN A 18 18.04 7.93 -6.95
N VAL A 19 18.19 8.58 -5.78
CA VAL A 19 17.05 8.97 -4.95
C VAL A 19 16.15 9.94 -5.71
N ILE A 20 16.67 10.99 -6.35
CA ILE A 20 15.86 11.93 -7.15
C ILE A 20 15.07 11.20 -8.23
N ILE A 21 15.71 10.28 -8.97
CA ILE A 21 15.04 9.49 -10.00
C ILE A 21 13.92 8.64 -9.40
N LEU A 22 14.16 7.99 -8.25
CA LEU A 22 13.15 7.19 -7.57
C LEU A 22 12.01 8.03 -6.99
N VAL A 23 12.28 9.27 -6.57
CA VAL A 23 11.25 10.23 -6.14
C VAL A 23 10.37 10.61 -7.33
N LEU A 24 10.97 10.95 -8.48
CA LEU A 24 10.24 11.26 -9.71
C LEU A 24 9.45 10.05 -10.22
N ALA A 25 10.06 8.86 -10.16
CA ALA A 25 9.40 7.61 -10.51
C ALA A 25 8.22 7.33 -9.57
N GLN A 26 8.39 7.49 -8.26
CA GLN A 26 7.29 7.36 -7.31
C GLN A 26 6.19 8.37 -7.64
N ALA A 27 6.51 9.64 -7.82
CA ALA A 27 5.54 10.70 -8.13
C ALA A 27 4.73 10.38 -9.40
N PHE A 28 5.41 10.08 -10.50
CA PHE A 28 4.79 9.90 -11.81
C PHE A 28 4.20 8.49 -12.00
N LEU A 29 5.00 7.43 -11.84
CA LEU A 29 4.50 6.05 -11.99
C LEU A 29 3.53 5.70 -10.86
N GLY A 30 3.76 6.17 -9.63
CA GLY A 30 2.88 5.92 -8.51
C GLY A 30 1.49 6.55 -8.65
N ALA A 31 1.35 7.61 -9.47
CA ALA A 31 0.06 8.20 -9.78
C ALA A 31 -0.92 7.18 -10.37
N GLN A 32 -0.42 6.20 -11.13
CA GLN A 32 -1.25 5.15 -11.72
C GLN A 32 -2.00 4.33 -10.66
N MET A 33 -1.39 4.02 -9.51
CA MET A 33 -2.10 3.25 -8.47
C MET A 33 -3.23 4.08 -7.90
N SER A 34 -2.98 5.36 -7.63
CA SER A 34 -4.02 6.26 -7.16
C SER A 34 -5.17 6.34 -8.18
N MET A 35 -4.86 6.44 -9.47
CA MET A 35 -5.88 6.42 -10.53
C MET A 35 -6.72 5.15 -10.49
N ILE A 36 -6.05 3.99 -10.47
CA ILE A 36 -6.72 2.68 -10.51
C ILE A 36 -7.56 2.45 -9.25
N PHE A 37 -7.08 2.79 -8.06
CA PHE A 37 -7.88 2.65 -6.83
C PHE A 37 -9.11 3.57 -6.83
N THR A 38 -9.05 4.74 -7.47
CA THR A 38 -10.23 5.62 -7.61
C THR A 38 -11.29 5.03 -8.54
N ILE A 39 -10.90 4.40 -9.66
CA ILE A 39 -11.86 4.03 -10.72
C ILE A 39 -12.13 2.53 -10.86
N ALA A 40 -11.24 1.64 -10.43
CA ALA A 40 -11.34 0.22 -10.75
C ALA A 40 -12.58 -0.45 -10.16
N GLY A 41 -13.02 0.00 -8.98
CA GLY A 41 -14.25 -0.47 -8.37
C GLY A 41 -15.51 0.01 -9.11
N LEU A 42 -15.51 1.25 -9.61
CA LEU A 42 -16.59 1.80 -10.43
C LEU A 42 -16.66 1.13 -11.82
N ALA A 43 -15.50 0.92 -12.45
CA ALA A 43 -15.38 0.18 -13.70
C ALA A 43 -15.76 -1.30 -13.54
N GLY A 44 -15.39 -1.91 -12.41
CA GLY A 44 -15.82 -3.27 -12.08
C GLY A 44 -17.33 -3.35 -11.89
N GLN A 45 -17.94 -2.38 -11.22
CA GLN A 45 -19.40 -2.27 -11.07
C GLN A 45 -20.11 -2.15 -12.42
N SER A 46 -19.57 -1.41 -13.40
CA SER A 46 -20.20 -1.28 -14.72
C SER A 46 -20.08 -2.54 -15.59
N LEU A 47 -19.15 -3.45 -15.27
CA LEU A 47 -18.91 -4.69 -16.03
C LEU A 47 -19.51 -5.93 -15.37
N ALA A 48 -19.67 -5.92 -14.04
CA ALA A 48 -20.04 -7.11 -13.29
C ALA A 48 -21.52 -7.46 -13.46
N ALA A 49 -21.81 -8.71 -13.85
CA ALA A 49 -23.17 -9.23 -13.85
C ALA A 49 -23.74 -9.36 -12.42
N ASN A 50 -22.88 -9.60 -11.43
CA ASN A 50 -23.20 -9.57 -10.01
C ASN A 50 -22.37 -8.49 -9.32
N LEU A 51 -23.05 -7.46 -8.80
CA LEU A 51 -22.44 -6.31 -8.13
C LEU A 51 -21.61 -6.70 -6.90
N CYS A 52 -21.85 -7.87 -6.31
CA CYS A 52 -21.00 -8.43 -5.25
C CYS A 52 -19.53 -8.56 -5.65
N PHE A 53 -19.25 -8.73 -6.93
CA PHE A 53 -17.89 -8.83 -7.45
C PHE A 53 -17.33 -7.50 -7.98
N ALA A 54 -18.04 -6.38 -7.82
CA ALA A 54 -17.61 -5.09 -8.37
C ALA A 54 -16.18 -4.68 -7.98
N THR A 55 -15.73 -5.02 -6.77
CA THR A 55 -14.38 -4.68 -6.29
C THR A 55 -13.36 -5.82 -6.47
N LEU A 56 -13.76 -6.96 -7.03
CA LEU A 56 -12.86 -8.08 -7.31
C LEU A 56 -11.63 -7.68 -8.17
N PRO A 57 -11.71 -6.74 -9.13
CA PRO A 57 -10.53 -6.25 -9.83
C PRO A 57 -9.48 -5.63 -8.89
N ILE A 58 -9.90 -4.90 -7.85
CA ILE A 58 -8.99 -4.34 -6.84
C ILE A 58 -8.38 -5.45 -6.00
N SER A 59 -9.19 -6.44 -5.60
CA SER A 59 -8.71 -7.62 -4.87
C SER A 59 -7.69 -8.42 -5.68
N ALA A 60 -7.87 -8.51 -7.00
CA ALA A 60 -6.90 -9.10 -7.90
C ALA A 60 -5.58 -8.31 -7.96
N ILE A 61 -5.61 -6.97 -7.89
CA ILE A 61 -4.37 -6.16 -7.77
C ILE A 61 -3.62 -6.53 -6.50
N VAL A 62 -4.30 -6.55 -5.35
CA VAL A 62 -3.68 -6.89 -4.07
C VAL A 62 -3.11 -8.32 -4.08
N LEU A 63 -3.88 -9.28 -4.59
CA LEU A 63 -3.45 -10.67 -4.71
C LEU A 63 -2.24 -10.80 -5.65
N GLY A 64 -2.29 -10.15 -6.82
CA GLY A 64 -1.19 -10.13 -7.77
C GLY A 64 0.09 -9.54 -7.18
N SER A 65 -0.05 -8.48 -6.37
CA SER A 65 1.06 -7.86 -5.65
C SER A 65 1.71 -8.79 -4.63
N MET A 66 0.89 -9.50 -3.85
CA MET A 66 1.34 -10.51 -2.89
C MET A 66 2.07 -11.67 -3.58
N LEU A 67 1.48 -12.22 -4.65
CA LEU A 67 2.07 -13.33 -5.41
C LEU A 67 3.37 -12.93 -6.11
N ALA A 68 3.46 -11.68 -6.58
CA ALA A 68 4.63 -11.16 -7.28
C ALA A 68 5.80 -10.77 -6.35
N ALA A 69 5.55 -10.45 -5.08
CA ALA A 69 6.58 -9.89 -4.20
C ALA A 69 7.83 -10.77 -4.07
N THR A 70 7.66 -12.06 -3.81
CA THR A 70 8.77 -13.02 -3.67
C THR A 70 9.54 -13.25 -4.98
N PRO A 71 8.89 -13.65 -6.10
CA PRO A 71 9.60 -13.87 -7.36
C PRO A 71 10.24 -12.58 -7.90
N LEU A 72 9.59 -11.43 -7.73
CA LEU A 72 10.14 -10.15 -8.18
C LEU A 72 11.35 -9.73 -7.35
N SER A 73 11.31 -9.92 -6.03
CA SER A 73 12.47 -9.72 -5.15
C SER A 73 13.64 -10.62 -5.56
N ALA A 74 13.38 -11.91 -5.83
CA ALA A 74 14.40 -12.85 -6.30
C ALA A 74 15.00 -12.43 -7.65
N ALA A 75 14.16 -11.97 -8.59
CA ALA A 75 14.61 -11.43 -9.87
C ALA A 75 15.47 -10.17 -9.69
N MET A 76 15.08 -9.26 -8.80
CA MET A 76 15.86 -8.06 -8.47
C MET A 76 17.22 -8.38 -7.83
N GLN A 77 17.29 -9.43 -7.00
CA GLN A 77 18.55 -9.90 -6.42
C GLN A 77 19.47 -10.50 -7.48
N ARG A 78 18.93 -11.32 -8.40
CA ARG A 78 19.72 -12.02 -9.42
C ARG A 78 20.15 -11.13 -10.58
N PHE A 79 19.24 -10.28 -11.07
CA PHE A 79 19.43 -9.50 -12.29
C PHE A 79 19.58 -7.99 -12.05
N GLY A 80 19.34 -7.52 -10.81
CA GLY A 80 19.44 -6.11 -10.42
C GLY A 80 18.09 -5.40 -10.33
N ARG A 81 18.04 -4.28 -9.58
CA ARG A 81 16.81 -3.50 -9.32
C ARG A 81 16.10 -3.03 -10.58
N ARG A 82 16.87 -2.54 -11.56
CA ARG A 82 16.35 -2.03 -12.83
C ARG A 82 15.50 -3.06 -13.57
N VAL A 83 15.92 -4.33 -13.61
CA VAL A 83 15.16 -5.41 -14.26
C VAL A 83 13.81 -5.61 -13.59
N GLY A 84 13.78 -5.63 -12.25
CA GLY A 84 12.51 -5.73 -11.52
C GLY A 84 11.58 -4.56 -11.79
N PHE A 85 12.11 -3.34 -11.92
CA PHE A 85 11.30 -2.16 -12.23
C PHE A 85 10.74 -2.16 -13.66
N TRP A 86 11.50 -2.68 -14.63
CA TRP A 86 11.02 -2.92 -15.99
C TRP A 86 9.95 -4.00 -16.03
N ILE A 87 10.12 -5.11 -15.30
CA ILE A 87 9.07 -6.14 -15.15
C ILE A 87 7.81 -5.50 -14.59
N GLY A 88 7.93 -4.75 -13.49
CA GLY A 88 6.81 -4.06 -12.87
C GLY A 88 6.05 -3.14 -13.82
N THR A 89 6.73 -2.19 -14.46
CA THR A 89 6.08 -1.24 -15.39
C THR A 89 5.53 -1.90 -16.65
N SER A 90 6.20 -2.93 -17.17
CA SER A 90 5.69 -3.71 -18.30
C SER A 90 4.41 -4.45 -17.90
N SER A 91 4.38 -5.09 -16.72
CA SER A 91 3.17 -5.71 -16.20
C SER A 91 2.06 -4.71 -15.91
N GLY A 92 2.39 -3.50 -15.42
CA GLY A 92 1.42 -2.41 -15.26
C GLY A 92 0.80 -1.96 -16.57
N ALA A 93 1.63 -1.77 -17.62
CA ALA A 93 1.15 -1.44 -18.97
C ALA A 93 0.28 -2.56 -19.56
N ILE A 94 0.68 -3.82 -19.42
CA ILE A 94 -0.10 -4.99 -19.85
C ILE A 94 -1.42 -5.05 -19.08
N GLY A 95 -1.39 -4.91 -17.76
CA GLY A 95 -2.59 -4.93 -16.92
C GLY A 95 -3.58 -3.84 -17.31
N ALA A 96 -3.09 -2.63 -17.58
CA ALA A 96 -3.92 -1.53 -18.04
C ALA A 96 -4.44 -1.73 -19.48
N GLY A 97 -3.63 -2.30 -20.37
CA GLY A 97 -4.04 -2.68 -21.73
C GLY A 97 -5.13 -3.75 -21.75
N VAL A 98 -4.97 -4.80 -20.93
CA VAL A 98 -5.99 -5.83 -20.71
C VAL A 98 -7.26 -5.21 -20.12
N GLY A 99 -7.13 -4.29 -19.16
CA GLY A 99 -8.26 -3.56 -18.58
C GLY A 99 -9.01 -2.71 -19.61
N ALA A 100 -8.29 -1.96 -20.45
CA ALA A 100 -8.86 -1.18 -21.55
C ALA A 100 -9.59 -2.08 -22.57
N PHE A 101 -8.97 -3.20 -22.96
CA PHE A 101 -9.57 -4.16 -23.87
C PHE A 101 -10.83 -4.81 -23.27
N ALA A 102 -10.80 -5.13 -21.98
CA ALA A 102 -11.94 -5.67 -21.25
C ALA A 102 -13.11 -4.70 -21.18
N LEU A 103 -12.85 -3.39 -20.99
CA LEU A 103 -13.89 -2.35 -21.04
C LEU A 103 -14.53 -2.25 -22.43
N LEU A 104 -13.75 -2.33 -23.51
CA LEU A 104 -14.28 -2.31 -24.88
C LEU A 104 -15.18 -3.51 -25.19
N HIS A 105 -14.85 -4.69 -24.66
CA HIS A 105 -15.58 -5.93 -24.90
C HIS A 105 -16.59 -6.28 -23.80
N GLN A 106 -16.78 -5.39 -22.82
CA GLN A 106 -17.67 -5.61 -21.66
C GLN A 106 -17.40 -6.93 -20.92
N ASN A 107 -16.11 -7.30 -20.75
CA ASN A 107 -15.70 -8.57 -20.16
C ASN A 107 -15.12 -8.39 -18.76
N PHE A 108 -15.94 -8.69 -17.75
CA PHE A 108 -15.56 -8.57 -16.34
C PHE A 108 -14.35 -9.42 -15.93
N TRP A 109 -14.28 -10.70 -16.30
CA TRP A 109 -13.20 -11.59 -15.86
C TRP A 109 -11.86 -11.22 -16.48
N LEU A 110 -11.88 -10.73 -17.71
CA LEU A 110 -10.68 -10.19 -18.35
C LEU A 110 -10.20 -8.92 -17.64
N PHE A 111 -11.13 -8.09 -17.16
CA PHE A 111 -10.81 -6.92 -16.34
C PHE A 111 -10.16 -7.32 -15.01
N VAL A 112 -10.66 -8.37 -14.34
CA VAL A 112 -10.04 -8.96 -13.13
C VAL A 112 -8.61 -9.46 -13.43
N LEU A 113 -8.39 -10.12 -14.57
CA LEU A 113 -7.06 -10.54 -15.00
C LEU A 113 -6.11 -9.35 -15.21
N GLY A 114 -6.58 -8.24 -15.79
CA GLY A 114 -5.82 -7.00 -15.88
C GLY A 114 -5.40 -6.45 -14.50
N GLY A 115 -6.27 -6.61 -13.51
CA GLY A 115 -5.98 -6.32 -12.10
C GLY A 115 -4.79 -7.12 -11.56
N LEU A 116 -4.72 -8.43 -11.82
CA LEU A 116 -3.58 -9.28 -11.38
C LEU A 116 -2.23 -8.75 -11.90
N PHE A 117 -2.16 -8.38 -13.19
CA PHE A 117 -0.94 -7.82 -13.80
C PHE A 117 -0.58 -6.46 -13.22
N THR A 118 -1.57 -5.61 -12.95
CA THR A 118 -1.38 -4.34 -12.24
C THR A 118 -0.82 -4.57 -10.83
N GLY A 119 -1.21 -5.68 -10.18
CA GLY A 119 -0.64 -6.10 -8.90
C GLY A 119 0.87 -6.30 -8.94
N VAL A 120 1.41 -6.88 -10.02
CA VAL A 120 2.87 -7.03 -10.21
C VAL A 120 3.56 -5.66 -10.19
N TYR A 121 2.96 -4.66 -10.83
CA TYR A 121 3.45 -3.28 -10.76
C TYR A 121 3.41 -2.73 -9.33
N GLN A 122 2.29 -2.90 -8.61
CA GLN A 122 2.17 -2.45 -7.22
C GLN A 122 3.29 -3.02 -6.33
N SER A 123 3.60 -4.31 -6.52
CA SER A 123 4.71 -4.97 -5.83
C SER A 123 6.06 -4.33 -6.16
N SER A 124 6.32 -4.11 -7.45
CA SER A 124 7.52 -3.42 -7.94
C SER A 124 7.68 -2.02 -7.36
N GLN A 125 6.60 -1.24 -7.32
CA GLN A 125 6.57 0.11 -6.76
C GLN A 125 6.99 0.10 -5.28
N GLY A 126 6.53 -0.89 -4.51
CA GLY A 126 6.92 -1.08 -3.12
C GLY A 126 8.43 -1.22 -2.89
N PHE A 127 9.19 -1.64 -3.90
CA PHE A 127 10.65 -1.76 -3.84
C PHE A 127 11.41 -0.44 -4.06
N PHE A 128 10.78 0.65 -4.49
CA PHE A 128 11.47 1.93 -4.73
C PHE A 128 12.17 2.45 -3.47
N ARG A 129 11.50 2.37 -2.31
CA ARG A 129 12.07 2.79 -1.02
C ARG A 129 13.29 1.96 -0.61
N PHE A 130 13.34 0.69 -1.00
CA PHE A 130 14.47 -0.19 -0.69
C PHE A 130 15.63 0.06 -1.66
N ALA A 131 15.34 0.24 -2.94
CA ALA A 131 16.35 0.57 -3.95
C ALA A 131 17.04 1.92 -3.68
N ALA A 132 16.33 2.87 -3.08
CA ALA A 132 16.89 4.16 -2.63
C ALA A 132 18.00 4.00 -1.58
N THR A 133 17.97 2.89 -0.81
CA THR A 133 18.97 2.61 0.23
C THR A 133 20.18 1.83 -0.28
N ASP A 134 20.11 1.22 -1.47
CA ASP A 134 21.16 0.33 -1.97
C ASP A 134 22.46 1.08 -2.33
N THR A 135 22.36 2.38 -2.66
CA THR A 135 23.53 3.25 -2.92
C THR A 135 23.80 4.29 -1.84
N ALA A 136 22.96 4.36 -0.80
CA ALA A 136 23.07 5.35 0.26
C ALA A 136 23.97 4.84 1.41
N ASP A 137 24.75 5.74 1.99
CA ASP A 137 25.45 5.51 3.25
C ASP A 137 24.46 5.44 4.43
N ASP A 138 24.88 4.84 5.55
CA ASP A 138 23.98 4.57 6.68
C ASP A 138 23.35 5.85 7.26
N ALA A 139 24.03 7.00 7.15
CA ALA A 139 23.50 8.30 7.56
C ALA A 139 22.42 8.83 6.60
N PHE A 140 22.48 8.52 5.31
CA PHE A 140 21.52 9.01 4.30
C PHE A 140 20.35 8.06 4.06
N LYS A 141 20.47 6.76 4.37
CA LYS A 141 19.40 5.75 4.17
C LYS A 141 18.02 6.18 4.73
N PRO A 142 17.88 6.69 5.96
CA PRO A 142 16.58 7.13 6.47
C PRO A 142 15.99 8.30 5.67
N LYS A 143 16.84 9.25 5.25
CA LYS A 143 16.44 10.40 4.43
C LYS A 143 16.02 9.95 3.03
N ALA A 144 16.76 9.03 2.42
CA ALA A 144 16.46 8.46 1.11
C ALA A 144 15.08 7.78 1.07
N ILE A 145 14.77 6.96 2.09
CA ILE A 145 13.44 6.34 2.23
C ILE A 145 12.36 7.43 2.35
N SER A 146 12.57 8.42 3.22
CA SER A 146 11.61 9.51 3.44
C SER A 146 11.34 10.31 2.17
N TYR A 147 12.38 10.66 1.40
CA TYR A 147 12.21 11.38 0.13
C TYR A 147 11.40 10.57 -0.88
N VAL A 148 11.70 9.28 -1.05
CA VAL A 148 10.92 8.44 -1.98
C VAL A 148 9.47 8.35 -1.54
N LEU A 149 9.19 8.18 -0.25
CA LEU A 149 7.82 8.18 0.27
C LEU A 149 7.12 9.54 0.05
N ALA A 150 7.85 10.66 0.18
CA ALA A 150 7.32 11.99 -0.12
C ALA A 150 6.93 12.14 -1.60
N GLY A 151 7.60 11.44 -2.52
CA GLY A 151 7.16 11.34 -3.92
C GLY A 151 5.73 10.80 -4.05
N GLY A 152 5.30 9.93 -3.13
CA GLY A 152 3.93 9.43 -3.07
C GLY A 152 2.88 10.51 -2.79
N LEU A 153 3.25 11.62 -2.14
CA LEU A 153 2.35 12.77 -1.94
C LEU A 153 2.02 13.46 -3.27
N ALA A 154 3.00 13.55 -4.16
CA ALA A 154 2.75 14.07 -5.51
C ALA A 154 1.83 13.11 -6.27
N SER A 155 2.02 11.79 -6.15
CA SER A 155 1.12 10.80 -6.75
C SER A 155 -0.33 10.91 -6.26
N ALA A 156 -0.51 11.21 -4.97
CA ALA A 156 -1.82 11.41 -4.34
C ALA A 156 -2.61 12.57 -4.95
N ILE A 157 -1.92 13.52 -5.56
CA ILE A 157 -2.53 14.67 -6.25
C ILE A 157 -2.61 14.38 -7.75
N ILE A 158 -1.50 14.00 -8.38
CA ILE A 158 -1.42 13.78 -9.83
C ILE A 158 -2.43 12.73 -10.29
N GLY A 159 -2.53 11.59 -9.59
CA GLY A 159 -3.40 10.50 -10.00
C GLY A 159 -4.87 10.90 -10.06
N PRO A 160 -5.48 11.36 -8.96
CA PRO A 160 -6.88 11.76 -8.94
C PRO A 160 -7.19 12.93 -9.89
N GLN A 161 -6.27 13.91 -10.06
CA GLN A 161 -6.46 14.98 -11.05
C GLN A 161 -6.48 14.44 -12.49
N LEU A 162 -5.63 13.45 -12.81
CA LEU A 162 -5.70 12.77 -14.10
C LEU A 162 -7.03 12.02 -14.27
N VAL A 163 -7.53 11.33 -13.23
CA VAL A 163 -8.83 10.65 -13.29
C VAL A 163 -9.96 11.61 -13.67
N LYS A 164 -10.00 12.82 -13.10
CA LYS A 164 -11.05 13.80 -13.39
C LYS A 164 -11.13 14.15 -14.87
N VAL A 165 -9.97 14.28 -15.54
CA VAL A 165 -9.92 14.64 -16.96
C VAL A 165 -9.99 13.43 -17.89
N THR A 166 -9.67 12.21 -17.44
CA THR A 166 -9.61 11.03 -18.30
C THR A 166 -10.79 10.07 -18.19
N SER A 167 -11.49 10.05 -17.05
CA SER A 167 -12.52 9.03 -16.75
C SER A 167 -13.74 9.10 -17.66
N GLN A 168 -14.11 10.30 -18.13
CA GLN A 168 -15.23 10.55 -19.03
C GLN A 168 -14.76 11.09 -20.40
N ALA A 169 -13.46 11.00 -20.70
CA ALA A 169 -12.89 11.56 -21.94
C ALA A 169 -13.25 10.77 -23.21
N MET A 170 -13.74 9.55 -23.05
CA MET A 170 -14.06 8.62 -24.13
C MET A 170 -15.51 8.14 -23.99
N VAL A 171 -16.10 7.67 -25.08
CA VAL A 171 -17.48 7.14 -25.11
C VAL A 171 -17.66 5.98 -24.13
N VAL A 172 -16.66 5.10 -24.01
CA VAL A 172 -16.63 4.05 -22.99
C VAL A 172 -16.05 4.64 -21.70
N PRO A 173 -16.82 4.68 -20.60
CA PRO A 173 -16.34 5.21 -19.33
C PRO A 173 -15.06 4.51 -18.86
N PHE A 174 -14.18 5.25 -18.19
CA PHE A 174 -12.89 4.81 -17.64
C PHE A 174 -11.83 4.38 -18.66
N LEU A 175 -12.19 4.16 -19.92
CA LEU A 175 -11.24 3.74 -20.97
C LEU A 175 -10.08 4.74 -21.11
N GLY A 176 -10.38 6.04 -21.13
CA GLY A 176 -9.35 7.10 -21.19
C GLY A 176 -8.36 7.04 -20.02
N THR A 177 -8.83 6.71 -18.82
CA THR A 177 -7.98 6.51 -17.64
C THR A 177 -7.04 5.33 -17.82
N TYR A 178 -7.53 4.19 -18.30
CA TYR A 178 -6.69 3.01 -18.56
C TYR A 178 -5.65 3.28 -19.65
N LEU A 179 -6.02 3.97 -20.74
CA LEU A 179 -5.07 4.39 -21.77
C LEU A 179 -4.00 5.35 -21.22
N THR A 180 -4.39 6.25 -20.33
CA THR A 180 -3.45 7.15 -19.64
C THR A 180 -2.48 6.38 -18.75
N VAL A 181 -2.95 5.35 -18.03
CA VAL A 181 -2.09 4.46 -17.24
C VAL A 181 -1.08 3.71 -18.12
N ILE A 182 -1.46 3.27 -19.32
CA ILE A 182 -0.51 2.67 -20.28
C ILE A 182 0.57 3.70 -20.61
N GLY A 183 0.17 4.93 -20.95
CA GLY A 183 1.09 6.04 -21.22
C GLY A 183 2.03 6.32 -20.05
N ILE A 184 1.52 6.38 -18.82
CA ILE A 184 2.32 6.57 -17.60
C ILE A 184 3.36 5.47 -17.44
N ASN A 185 3.01 4.20 -17.65
CA ASN A 185 3.97 3.09 -17.54
C ASN A 185 5.04 3.16 -18.62
N LEU A 186 4.65 3.38 -19.88
CA LEU A 186 5.58 3.46 -20.99
C LEU A 186 6.53 4.64 -20.84
N VAL A 187 6.00 5.85 -20.60
CA VAL A 187 6.80 7.08 -20.46
C VAL A 187 7.59 7.08 -19.15
N GLY A 188 6.99 6.65 -18.04
CA GLY A 188 7.63 6.64 -16.74
C GLY A 188 8.75 5.61 -16.63
N SER A 189 8.66 4.49 -17.36
CA SER A 189 9.73 3.48 -17.40
C SER A 189 11.07 4.02 -17.90
N PHE A 190 11.07 5.07 -18.74
CA PHE A 190 12.29 5.73 -19.20
C PHE A 190 13.12 6.33 -18.05
N LEU A 191 12.49 6.70 -16.92
CA LEU A 191 13.22 7.16 -15.73
C LEU A 191 14.21 6.10 -15.23
N PHE A 192 13.90 4.82 -15.39
CA PHE A 192 14.78 3.73 -14.97
C PHE A 192 15.99 3.54 -15.87
N LEU A 193 16.04 4.17 -17.07
CA LEU A 193 17.24 4.18 -17.90
C LEU A 193 18.38 4.95 -17.22
N PHE A 194 18.02 5.98 -16.42
CA PHE A 194 18.95 6.83 -15.71
C PHE A 194 19.35 6.30 -14.32
N LEU A 195 18.72 5.21 -13.87
CA LEU A 195 19.09 4.54 -12.62
C LEU A 195 20.40 3.77 -12.80
N ASP A 196 21.29 4.01 -11.86
CA ASP A 196 22.58 3.32 -11.75
C ASP A 196 22.69 2.74 -10.34
N ILE A 197 22.02 1.60 -10.14
CA ILE A 197 22.04 0.86 -8.87
C ILE A 197 22.86 -0.40 -9.09
N PRO A 198 23.97 -0.59 -8.37
CA PRO A 198 24.78 -1.80 -8.48
C PRO A 198 23.94 -3.03 -8.08
N LYS A 199 24.31 -4.20 -8.60
CA LYS A 199 23.66 -5.44 -8.17
C LYS A 199 23.88 -5.59 -6.66
N PRO A 200 22.81 -5.81 -5.87
CA PRO A 200 22.95 -6.04 -4.45
C PRO A 200 23.94 -7.19 -4.20
N PRO A 201 24.87 -7.08 -3.24
CA PRO A 201 25.73 -8.19 -2.89
C PRO A 201 24.86 -9.37 -2.43
N VAL A 202 25.16 -10.57 -2.93
CA VAL A 202 24.49 -11.79 -2.47
C VAL A 202 24.74 -11.89 -0.97
N SER A 203 23.67 -11.88 -0.17
CA SER A 203 23.73 -12.03 1.27
C SER A 203 24.45 -13.33 1.62
N THR A 204 25.71 -13.23 2.02
CA THR A 204 26.56 -14.32 2.54
C THR A 204 26.36 -14.50 4.04
N HIS A 205 25.19 -14.17 4.59
CA HIS A 205 24.87 -14.46 5.98
C HIS A 205 24.80 -15.98 6.18
N ALA A 206 25.97 -16.56 6.43
CA ALA A 206 26.15 -17.88 6.98
C ALA A 206 25.25 -18.01 8.21
N HIS A 207 24.41 -19.03 8.19
CA HIS A 207 23.40 -19.35 9.17
C HIS A 207 23.92 -19.27 10.62
N ARG A 208 23.71 -18.16 11.32
CA ARG A 208 23.36 -18.26 12.74
C ARG A 208 21.88 -18.59 12.78
N LEU A 209 21.55 -19.78 13.28
CA LEU A 209 20.18 -20.25 13.46
C LEU A 209 19.50 -19.37 14.52
N GLY A 210 18.97 -18.20 14.12
CA GLY A 210 18.05 -17.41 14.95
C GLY A 210 16.72 -18.14 15.15
N ARG A 211 15.82 -17.59 15.98
CA ARG A 211 14.53 -18.20 16.37
C ARG A 211 13.75 -18.68 15.15
N SER A 212 13.19 -19.87 15.24
CA SER A 212 12.29 -20.45 14.24
C SER A 212 11.04 -19.57 14.01
N ARG A 213 10.32 -19.80 12.90
CA ARG A 213 9.08 -19.04 12.61
C ARG A 213 8.07 -19.13 13.76
N MET A 214 7.94 -20.31 14.37
CA MET A 214 7.01 -20.53 15.47
C MET A 214 7.46 -19.83 16.77
N GLU A 215 8.75 -19.83 17.09
CA GLU A 215 9.28 -19.10 18.26
C GLU A 215 9.13 -17.58 18.10
N LEU A 216 9.31 -17.07 16.87
CA LEU A 216 9.05 -15.67 16.55
C LEU A 216 7.57 -15.32 16.75
N LEU A 217 6.64 -16.14 16.25
CA LEU A 217 5.20 -15.93 16.45
C LEU A 217 4.76 -16.07 17.91
N LYS A 218 5.46 -16.89 18.71
CA LYS A 218 5.23 -16.99 20.15
C LYS A 218 5.80 -15.82 20.93
N THR A 219 6.65 -14.99 20.33
CA THR A 219 7.16 -13.77 20.96
C THR A 219 6.05 -12.71 20.98
N PRO A 220 5.53 -12.29 22.15
CA PRO A 220 4.34 -11.43 22.24
C PRO A 220 4.46 -10.14 21.44
N ARG A 221 5.60 -9.46 21.53
CA ARG A 221 5.86 -8.20 20.82
C ARG A 221 5.88 -8.37 19.29
N VAL A 222 6.38 -9.51 18.79
CA VAL A 222 6.37 -9.82 17.34
C VAL A 222 4.95 -10.14 16.87
N ALA A 223 4.22 -10.98 17.61
CA ALA A 223 2.84 -11.33 17.29
C ALA A 223 1.93 -10.09 17.23
N VAL A 224 2.02 -9.23 18.25
CA VAL A 224 1.20 -8.02 18.37
C VAL A 224 1.55 -7.03 17.27
N ALA A 225 2.83 -6.85 16.94
CA ALA A 225 3.24 -6.01 15.82
C ALA A 225 2.65 -6.51 14.48
N ILE A 226 2.70 -7.82 14.22
CA ILE A 226 2.12 -8.41 13.00
C ILE A 226 0.60 -8.26 12.98
N ILE A 227 -0.10 -8.52 14.10
CA ILE A 227 -1.55 -8.37 14.20
C ILE A 227 -1.98 -6.93 13.94
N VAL A 228 -1.35 -5.95 14.61
CA VAL A 228 -1.64 -4.52 14.43
C VAL A 228 -1.34 -4.07 13.01
N GLY A 229 -0.20 -4.49 12.44
CA GLY A 229 0.17 -4.16 11.07
C GLY A 229 -0.82 -4.72 10.05
N MET A 230 -1.22 -5.99 10.23
CA MET A 230 -2.22 -6.66 9.41
C MET A 230 -3.58 -5.98 9.51
N VAL A 231 -4.07 -5.72 10.72
CA VAL A 231 -5.35 -5.03 10.96
C VAL A 231 -5.34 -3.63 10.37
N SER A 232 -4.32 -2.82 10.65
CA SER A 232 -4.26 -1.44 10.17
C SER A 232 -4.34 -1.41 8.64
N TYR A 233 -3.54 -2.24 7.97
CA TYR A 233 -3.51 -2.26 6.51
C TYR A 233 -4.74 -2.90 5.88
N ALA A 234 -5.28 -3.96 6.48
CA ALA A 234 -6.53 -4.57 6.06
C ALA A 234 -7.70 -3.58 6.14
N LEU A 235 -7.81 -2.83 7.24
CA LEU A 235 -8.84 -1.80 7.42
C LEU A 235 -8.74 -0.67 6.40
N MET A 236 -7.52 -0.18 6.15
CA MET A 236 -7.29 0.82 5.12
C MET A 236 -7.76 0.32 3.75
N ASN A 237 -7.36 -0.89 3.37
CA ASN A 237 -7.75 -1.44 2.07
C ASN A 237 -9.25 -1.77 2.00
N LEU A 238 -9.85 -2.31 3.06
CA LEU A 238 -11.28 -2.63 3.18
C LEU A 238 -12.14 -1.39 2.88
N VAL A 239 -11.89 -0.31 3.60
CA VAL A 239 -12.72 0.90 3.50
C VAL A 239 -12.43 1.64 2.20
N MET A 240 -11.15 1.80 1.83
CA MET A 240 -10.77 2.53 0.61
C MET A 240 -11.28 1.87 -0.67
N THR A 241 -11.32 0.54 -0.72
CA THR A 241 -11.83 -0.20 -1.88
C THR A 241 -13.32 0.08 -2.11
N SER A 242 -14.08 0.30 -1.04
CA SER A 242 -15.52 0.60 -1.11
C SER A 242 -15.83 2.10 -1.27
N THR A 243 -14.90 3.00 -0.91
CA THR A 243 -15.18 4.44 -0.84
C THR A 243 -15.68 5.05 -2.15
N PRO A 244 -15.05 4.84 -3.32
CA PRO A 244 -15.55 5.43 -4.56
C PRO A 244 -16.96 4.94 -4.92
N LEU A 245 -17.25 3.66 -4.67
CA LEU A 245 -18.59 3.08 -4.88
C LEU A 245 -19.60 3.72 -3.93
N ALA A 246 -19.24 3.95 -2.67
CA ALA A 246 -20.12 4.56 -1.67
C ALA A 246 -20.43 6.03 -2.01
N VAL A 247 -19.40 6.82 -2.33
CA VAL A 247 -19.56 8.24 -2.68
C VAL A 247 -20.45 8.40 -3.91
N VAL A 248 -20.17 7.65 -4.99
CA VAL A 248 -20.98 7.71 -6.22
C VAL A 248 -22.37 7.12 -5.99
N GLY A 249 -22.46 6.00 -5.25
CA GLY A 249 -23.73 5.35 -4.93
C GLY A 249 -24.66 6.19 -4.04
N CYS A 250 -24.12 7.12 -3.26
CA CYS A 250 -24.89 8.11 -2.50
C CYS A 250 -25.28 9.35 -3.32
N GLY A 251 -24.97 9.38 -4.61
CA GLY A 251 -25.40 10.44 -5.54
C GLY A 251 -24.36 11.53 -5.81
N PHE A 252 -23.14 11.42 -5.32
CA PHE A 252 -22.06 12.37 -5.62
C PHE A 252 -21.37 12.04 -6.95
N GLU A 253 -20.70 13.04 -7.54
CA GLU A 253 -19.97 12.87 -8.80
C GLU A 253 -18.69 12.03 -8.64
N GLN A 254 -18.22 11.41 -9.73
CA GLN A 254 -16.95 10.66 -9.71
C GLN A 254 -15.74 11.55 -9.38
N ASN A 255 -15.80 12.83 -9.75
CA ASN A 255 -14.76 13.81 -9.41
C ASN A 255 -14.63 14.00 -7.91
N THR A 256 -15.76 13.98 -7.19
CA THR A 256 -15.81 14.07 -5.73
C THR A 256 -15.18 12.84 -5.08
N ALA A 257 -15.43 11.64 -5.62
CA ALA A 257 -14.76 10.43 -5.16
C ALA A 257 -13.23 10.52 -5.33
N ALA A 258 -12.75 11.11 -6.42
CA ALA A 258 -11.32 11.36 -6.63
C ALA A 258 -10.74 12.32 -5.58
N ASP A 259 -11.47 13.36 -5.18
CA ASP A 259 -11.03 14.29 -4.13
C ASP A 259 -10.97 13.64 -2.75
N VAL A 260 -11.96 12.81 -2.40
CA VAL A 260 -11.95 12.04 -1.14
C VAL A 260 -10.77 11.08 -1.09
N VAL A 261 -10.49 10.37 -2.18
CA VAL A 261 -9.30 9.48 -2.29
C VAL A 261 -8.00 10.30 -2.17
N SER A 262 -7.92 11.47 -2.80
CA SER A 262 -6.75 12.37 -2.67
C SER A 262 -6.50 12.75 -1.23
N ALA A 263 -7.54 13.20 -0.52
CA ALA A 263 -7.47 13.61 0.88
C ALA A 263 -7.02 12.45 1.79
N HIS A 264 -7.54 11.24 1.56
CA HIS A 264 -7.11 10.04 2.25
C HIS A 264 -5.61 9.77 2.07
N VAL A 265 -5.14 9.72 0.83
CA VAL A 265 -3.75 9.35 0.53
C VAL A 265 -2.79 10.41 1.08
N LEU A 266 -3.16 11.70 1.02
CA LEU A 266 -2.41 12.76 1.71
C LEU A 266 -2.37 12.53 3.22
N ALA A 267 -3.51 12.21 3.84
CA ALA A 267 -3.60 11.89 5.27
C ALA A 267 -2.82 10.62 5.65
N MET A 268 -2.58 9.68 4.73
CA MET A 268 -1.71 8.52 4.96
C MET A 268 -0.22 8.90 5.03
N PHE A 269 0.25 9.83 4.19
CA PHE A 269 1.68 10.07 4.01
C PHE A 269 2.21 11.34 4.69
N ILE A 270 1.40 12.39 4.83
CA ILE A 270 1.81 13.64 5.52
C ILE A 270 2.22 13.37 6.97
N PRO A 271 1.48 12.56 7.77
CA PRO A 271 1.87 12.32 9.16
C PRO A 271 3.25 11.66 9.30
N SER A 272 3.71 10.91 8.30
CA SER A 272 5.03 10.22 8.34
C SER A 272 6.22 11.15 8.58
N PHE A 273 6.12 12.44 8.25
CA PHE A 273 7.16 13.42 8.58
C PHE A 273 7.34 13.62 10.09
N PHE A 274 6.30 13.35 10.87
CA PHE A 274 6.25 13.57 12.31
C PHE A 274 6.19 12.25 13.11
N THR A 275 5.63 11.18 12.52
CA THR A 275 5.40 9.90 13.21
C THR A 275 6.68 9.33 13.84
N GLY A 276 7.83 9.43 13.17
CA GLY A 276 9.11 8.98 13.75
C GLY A 276 9.48 9.72 15.04
N PHE A 277 9.34 11.05 15.05
CA PHE A 277 9.56 11.87 16.24
C PHE A 277 8.55 11.53 17.35
N LEU A 278 7.28 11.36 17.00
CA LEU A 278 6.23 10.97 17.94
C LEU A 278 6.51 9.60 18.58
N ILE A 279 6.97 8.62 17.80
CA ILE A 279 7.38 7.30 18.31
C ILE A 279 8.56 7.43 19.27
N SER A 280 9.57 8.24 18.96
CA SER A 280 10.71 8.45 19.86
C SER A 280 10.32 9.15 21.17
N LYS A 281 9.36 10.08 21.13
CA LYS A 281 8.97 10.89 22.29
C LYS A 281 7.96 10.19 23.19
N PHE A 282 6.97 9.50 22.61
CA PHE A 282 5.85 8.93 23.34
C PHE A 282 5.90 7.39 23.46
N GLY A 283 6.76 6.74 22.67
CA GLY A 283 6.87 5.29 22.60
C GLY A 283 5.93 4.66 21.58
N VAL A 284 6.37 3.54 20.99
CA VAL A 284 5.68 2.88 19.87
C VAL A 284 4.29 2.37 20.24
N GLU A 285 4.10 1.84 21.45
CA GLU A 285 2.83 1.27 21.91
C GLU A 285 1.72 2.33 22.02
N LYS A 286 2.05 3.53 22.51
CA LYS A 286 1.09 4.64 22.62
C LYS A 286 0.67 5.15 21.24
N ILE A 287 1.62 5.29 20.31
CA ILE A 287 1.31 5.74 18.95
C ILE A 287 0.41 4.71 18.24
N ILE A 288 0.68 3.42 18.39
CA ILE A 288 -0.21 2.38 17.87
C ILE A 288 -1.62 2.50 18.49
N ALA A 289 -1.72 2.62 19.82
CA ALA A 289 -3.02 2.74 20.49
C ALA A 289 -3.81 3.95 19.98
N THR A 290 -3.17 5.11 19.82
CA THR A 290 -3.77 6.31 19.23
C THR A 290 -4.22 6.04 17.80
N GLY A 291 -3.42 5.35 16.98
CA GLY A 291 -3.80 4.95 15.62
C GLY A 291 -5.06 4.09 15.58
N LEU A 292 -5.16 3.09 16.46
CA LEU A 292 -6.34 2.22 16.56
C LEU A 292 -7.60 2.98 16.99
N VAL A 293 -7.47 3.93 17.94
CA VAL A 293 -8.59 4.81 18.34
C VAL A 293 -9.05 5.67 17.17
N ILE A 294 -8.11 6.28 16.43
CA ILE A 294 -8.42 7.09 15.25
C ILE A 294 -9.13 6.26 14.17
N LEU A 295 -8.69 5.02 13.94
CA LEU A 295 -9.37 4.09 13.02
C LEU A 295 -10.81 3.78 13.49
N GLY A 296 -11.02 3.59 14.80
CA GLY A 296 -12.37 3.43 15.36
C GLY A 296 -13.25 4.66 15.15
N LEU A 297 -12.70 5.86 15.35
CA LEU A 297 -13.40 7.12 15.08
C LEU A 297 -13.75 7.27 13.59
N ALA A 298 -12.86 6.85 12.69
CA ALA A 298 -13.14 6.84 11.25
C ALA A 298 -14.38 5.98 10.92
N GLY A 299 -14.46 4.77 11.49
CA GLY A 299 -15.62 3.88 11.34
C GLY A 299 -16.90 4.49 11.91
N ILE A 300 -16.83 5.13 13.08
CA ILE A 300 -17.99 5.84 13.68
C ILE A 300 -18.47 6.95 12.76
N VAL A 301 -17.58 7.84 12.30
CA VAL A 301 -17.95 8.93 11.38
C VAL A 301 -18.55 8.39 10.09
N GLY A 302 -18.02 7.28 9.56
CA GLY A 302 -18.53 6.61 8.38
C GLY A 302 -19.94 6.00 8.55
N MET A 303 -20.37 5.75 9.78
CA MET A 303 -21.73 5.26 10.09
C MET A 303 -22.72 6.36 10.46
N VAL A 304 -22.24 7.52 10.95
CA VAL A 304 -23.10 8.62 11.42
C VAL A 304 -23.87 9.29 10.28
N GLY A 305 -23.29 9.39 9.09
CA GLY A 305 -23.94 10.04 7.95
C GLY A 305 -23.26 9.75 6.62
N VAL A 306 -23.98 10.04 5.53
CA VAL A 306 -23.52 9.89 4.15
C VAL A 306 -23.44 11.24 3.43
N GLU A 307 -23.27 12.32 4.19
CA GLU A 307 -22.96 13.62 3.61
C GLU A 307 -21.50 13.64 3.17
N LEU A 308 -21.18 14.57 2.26
CA LEU A 308 -19.83 14.66 1.71
C LEU A 308 -18.76 14.85 2.78
N GLU A 309 -19.07 15.65 3.81
CA GLU A 309 -18.16 15.92 4.93
C GLU A 309 -17.85 14.64 5.73
N ASN A 310 -18.83 13.76 5.92
CA ASN A 310 -18.61 12.47 6.60
C ASN A 310 -17.60 11.62 5.85
N PHE A 311 -17.69 11.56 4.51
CA PHE A 311 -16.71 10.83 3.71
C PHE A 311 -15.30 11.43 3.87
N PHE A 312 -15.14 12.75 3.74
CA PHE A 312 -13.83 13.39 3.93
C PHE A 312 -13.24 13.14 5.32
N ILE A 313 -14.03 13.37 6.37
CA ILE A 313 -13.56 13.21 7.76
C ILE A 313 -13.22 11.74 8.03
N ALA A 314 -14.09 10.80 7.66
CA ALA A 314 -13.85 9.37 7.86
C ALA A 314 -12.57 8.93 7.14
N LEU A 315 -12.36 9.34 5.89
CA LEU A 315 -11.21 8.92 5.10
C LEU A 315 -9.90 9.59 5.52
N VAL A 316 -9.93 10.84 5.97
CA VAL A 316 -8.76 11.51 6.57
C VAL A 316 -8.37 10.82 7.87
N LEU A 317 -9.35 10.55 8.76
CA LEU A 317 -9.09 9.80 9.99
C LEU A 317 -8.55 8.40 9.68
N LEU A 318 -9.12 7.70 8.70
CA LEU A 318 -8.64 6.39 8.26
C LEU A 318 -7.16 6.46 7.83
N GLY A 319 -6.77 7.49 7.07
CA GLY A 319 -5.39 7.70 6.64
C GLY A 319 -4.41 7.95 7.80
N ILE A 320 -4.78 8.83 8.73
CA ILE A 320 -3.97 9.14 9.93
C ILE A 320 -3.85 7.91 10.84
N GLY A 321 -4.98 7.23 11.09
CA GLY A 321 -5.04 6.03 11.91
C GLY A 321 -4.21 4.89 11.32
N TRP A 322 -4.30 4.68 10.01
CA TRP A 322 -3.44 3.73 9.29
C TRP A 322 -1.96 4.09 9.45
N ASN A 323 -1.59 5.36 9.31
CA ASN A 323 -0.19 5.79 9.46
C ASN A 323 0.37 5.40 10.82
N PHE A 324 -0.31 5.80 11.91
CA PHE A 324 0.15 5.55 13.27
C PHE A 324 0.16 4.05 13.60
N GLY A 325 -0.88 3.31 13.18
CA GLY A 325 -0.96 1.87 13.38
C GLY A 325 0.09 1.09 12.60
N PHE A 326 0.17 1.29 11.28
CA PHE A 326 1.04 0.51 10.39
C PHE A 326 2.52 0.87 10.53
N ILE A 327 2.86 2.17 10.62
CA ILE A 327 4.25 2.61 10.82
C ILE A 327 4.71 2.23 12.24
N GLY A 328 3.85 2.40 13.24
CA GLY A 328 4.10 1.95 14.61
C GLY A 328 4.36 0.45 14.69
N ALA A 329 3.50 -0.37 14.07
CA ALA A 329 3.67 -1.82 13.98
C ALA A 329 4.99 -2.21 13.32
N THR A 330 5.35 -1.55 12.21
CA THR A 330 6.60 -1.80 11.49
C THR A 330 7.82 -1.46 12.37
N ALA A 331 7.76 -0.36 13.13
CA ALA A 331 8.81 0.02 14.07
C ALA A 331 8.93 -0.97 15.23
N MET A 332 7.80 -1.39 15.81
CA MET A 332 7.75 -2.40 16.87
C MET A 332 8.30 -3.75 16.42
N LEU A 333 7.96 -4.19 15.20
CA LEU A 333 8.45 -5.43 14.62
C LEU A 333 9.97 -5.36 14.40
N SER A 334 10.45 -4.26 13.82
CA SER A 334 11.86 -4.05 13.53
C SER A 334 12.74 -4.05 14.78
N SER A 335 12.19 -3.63 15.93
CA SER A 335 12.91 -3.66 17.21
C SER A 335 12.79 -5.00 17.97
N ALA A 336 12.03 -5.97 17.45
CA ALA A 336 11.69 -7.21 18.16
C ALA A 336 12.42 -8.46 17.60
N HIS A 337 13.31 -8.28 16.64
CA HIS A 337 14.09 -9.36 16.03
C HIS A 337 15.55 -8.99 15.81
N GLU A 338 16.41 -10.01 15.78
CA GLU A 338 17.82 -9.82 15.45
C GLU A 338 18.03 -9.62 13.93
N PRO A 339 19.16 -9.05 13.50
CA PRO A 339 19.50 -8.94 12.08
C PRO A 339 19.53 -10.30 11.36
N SER A 340 19.95 -11.36 12.06
CA SER A 340 19.98 -12.75 11.57
C SER A 340 18.58 -13.31 11.24
N GLU A 341 17.54 -12.78 11.88
CA GLU A 341 16.14 -13.23 11.77
C GLU A 341 15.35 -12.41 10.75
N ARG A 342 15.89 -11.27 10.30
CA ARG A 342 15.19 -10.25 9.51
C ARG A 342 14.48 -10.83 8.27
N GLY A 343 15.16 -11.66 7.49
CA GLY A 343 14.57 -12.24 6.28
C GLY A 343 13.38 -13.16 6.58
N ARG A 344 13.46 -13.93 7.67
CA ARG A 344 12.39 -14.84 8.10
C ARG A 344 11.19 -14.07 8.65
N VAL A 345 11.44 -13.05 9.48
CA VAL A 345 10.39 -12.18 10.03
C VAL A 345 9.69 -11.40 8.93
N GLN A 346 10.45 -10.81 8.01
CA GLN A 346 9.90 -10.03 6.91
C GLN A 346 9.01 -10.90 6.01
N GLY A 347 9.47 -12.07 5.58
CA GLY A 347 8.65 -12.97 4.75
C GLY A 347 7.37 -13.43 5.45
N MET A 348 7.41 -13.66 6.75
CA MET A 348 6.24 -14.03 7.54
C MET A 348 5.26 -12.87 7.72
N ASN A 349 5.78 -11.69 8.06
CA ASN A 349 5.01 -10.47 8.16
C ASN A 349 4.29 -10.17 6.84
N ASP A 350 5.03 -10.18 5.73
CA ASP A 350 4.48 -9.87 4.42
C ASP A 350 3.37 -10.87 4.05
N LEU A 351 3.57 -12.17 4.28
CA LEU A 351 2.54 -13.18 4.01
C LEU A 351 1.26 -12.95 4.84
N ILE A 352 1.39 -12.71 6.16
CA ILE A 352 0.24 -12.54 7.05
C ILE A 352 -0.49 -11.23 6.76
N VAL A 353 0.26 -10.13 6.60
CA VAL A 353 -0.28 -8.80 6.35
C VAL A 353 -0.96 -8.76 4.99
N PHE A 354 -0.29 -9.13 3.90
CA PHE A 354 -0.90 -9.11 2.56
C PHE A 354 -2.00 -10.15 2.40
N GLY A 355 -1.90 -11.30 3.08
CA GLY A 355 -3.01 -12.26 3.17
C GLY A 355 -4.26 -11.63 3.79
N GLY A 356 -4.10 -10.95 4.93
CA GLY A 356 -5.19 -10.21 5.59
C GLY A 356 -5.78 -9.10 4.70
N VAL A 357 -4.93 -8.33 4.02
CA VAL A 357 -5.35 -7.29 3.07
C VAL A 357 -6.14 -7.88 1.90
N THR A 358 -5.72 -9.05 1.39
CA THR A 358 -6.43 -9.74 0.30
C THR A 358 -7.82 -10.18 0.74
N VAL A 359 -7.94 -10.79 1.93
CA VAL A 359 -9.23 -11.19 2.50
C VAL A 359 -10.13 -9.97 2.73
N ALA A 360 -9.58 -8.89 3.28
CA ALA A 360 -10.30 -7.64 3.49
C ALA A 360 -10.77 -7.00 2.17
N SER A 361 -9.92 -7.04 1.13
CA SER A 361 -10.28 -6.56 -0.21
C SER A 361 -11.46 -7.34 -0.80
N LEU A 362 -11.44 -8.67 -0.67
CA LEU A 362 -12.51 -9.54 -1.16
C LEU A 362 -13.81 -9.30 -0.39
N ALA A 363 -13.72 -9.11 0.93
CA ALA A 363 -14.87 -8.81 1.77
C ALA A 363 -15.50 -7.44 1.46
N SER A 364 -14.70 -6.44 1.08
CA SER A 364 -15.16 -5.06 0.78
C SER A 364 -16.28 -5.02 -0.25
N GLY A 365 -16.16 -5.75 -1.37
CA GLY A 365 -17.18 -5.74 -2.43
C GLY A 365 -18.48 -6.40 -2.02
N GLY A 366 -18.36 -7.53 -1.32
CA GLY A 366 -19.50 -8.26 -0.76
C GLY A 366 -20.25 -7.43 0.29
N LEU A 367 -19.51 -6.77 1.18
CA LEU A 367 -20.09 -5.86 2.16
C LEU A 367 -20.76 -4.66 1.47
N MET A 368 -20.10 -4.03 0.50
CA MET A 368 -20.62 -2.83 -0.15
C MET A 368 -21.87 -3.06 -1.00
N ASN A 369 -21.99 -4.21 -1.67
CA ASN A 369 -23.06 -4.44 -2.65
C ASN A 369 -24.05 -5.55 -2.27
N CYS A 370 -23.80 -6.35 -1.23
CA CYS A 370 -24.62 -7.53 -0.92
C CYS A 370 -25.11 -7.59 0.53
N SER A 371 -24.62 -6.72 1.41
CA SER A 371 -25.04 -6.70 2.82
C SER A 371 -26.33 -5.91 3.07
N GLY A 372 -26.79 -5.12 2.08
CA GLY A 372 -27.97 -4.26 2.18
C GLY A 372 -28.57 -3.93 0.81
N GLY A 373 -29.70 -3.22 0.82
CA GLY A 373 -30.43 -2.85 -0.40
C GLY A 373 -29.98 -1.53 -1.03
N SER A 374 -29.21 -0.72 -0.30
CA SER A 374 -28.76 0.61 -0.71
C SER A 374 -27.25 0.80 -0.55
N ALA A 375 -26.69 1.83 -1.21
CA ALA A 375 -25.30 2.21 -1.04
C ALA A 375 -24.98 2.67 0.39
N GLN A 376 -25.95 3.28 1.09
CA GLN A 376 -25.79 3.67 2.49
C GLN A 376 -25.65 2.45 3.41
N ASP A 377 -26.48 1.43 3.23
CA ASP A 377 -26.41 0.20 4.03
C ASP A 377 -25.08 -0.53 3.79
N GLY A 378 -24.66 -0.62 2.52
CA GLY A 378 -23.37 -1.21 2.16
C GLY A 378 -22.19 -0.48 2.77
N TRP A 379 -22.22 0.86 2.74
CA TRP A 379 -21.20 1.68 3.38
C TRP A 379 -21.18 1.51 4.91
N ALA A 380 -22.35 1.46 5.54
CA ALA A 380 -22.45 1.19 6.98
C ALA A 380 -21.90 -0.20 7.33
N ALA A 381 -22.18 -1.23 6.53
CA ALA A 381 -21.66 -2.58 6.74
C ALA A 381 -20.14 -2.66 6.61
N VAL A 382 -19.54 -1.94 5.65
CA VAL A 382 -18.08 -1.83 5.51
C VAL A 382 -17.45 -1.21 6.76
N ASN A 383 -18.04 -0.14 7.29
CA ASN A 383 -17.55 0.51 8.50
C ASN A 383 -17.78 -0.34 9.77
N LEU A 384 -18.91 -1.05 9.86
CA LEU A 384 -19.19 -1.97 10.95
C LEU A 384 -18.23 -3.16 10.96
N ALA A 385 -17.83 -3.64 9.78
CA ALA A 385 -16.83 -4.69 9.63
C ALA A 385 -15.46 -4.29 10.18
N MET A 386 -15.21 -3.01 10.48
CA MET A 386 -13.97 -2.58 11.15
C MET A 386 -13.89 -3.06 12.60
N VAL A 387 -15.03 -3.21 13.29
CA VAL A 387 -15.12 -3.57 14.71
C VAL A 387 -14.33 -4.84 15.05
N PRO A 388 -14.55 -6.01 14.40
CA PRO A 388 -13.81 -7.23 14.73
C PRO A 388 -12.29 -7.13 14.52
N PHE A 389 -11.84 -6.32 13.55
CA PHE A 389 -10.41 -6.09 13.33
C PHE A 389 -9.83 -5.21 14.44
N LEU A 390 -10.52 -4.14 14.81
CA LEU A 390 -10.10 -3.24 15.88
C LEU A 390 -10.12 -3.91 17.25
N THR A 391 -11.10 -4.78 17.54
CA THR A 391 -11.12 -5.56 18.79
C THR A 391 -9.95 -6.54 18.83
N LEU A 392 -9.61 -7.18 17.71
CA LEU A 392 -8.43 -8.05 17.61
C LEU A 392 -7.12 -7.29 17.88
N ALA A 393 -6.89 -6.17 17.20
CA ALA A 393 -5.66 -5.40 17.38
C ALA A 393 -5.58 -4.72 18.76
N GLY A 394 -6.69 -4.13 19.23
CA GLY A 394 -6.79 -3.51 20.55
C GLY A 394 -6.60 -4.54 21.66
N GLY A 395 -7.26 -5.70 21.55
CA GLY A 395 -7.10 -6.81 22.50
C GLY A 395 -5.66 -7.34 22.53
N ALA A 396 -5.02 -7.51 21.37
CA ALA A 396 -3.62 -7.91 21.30
C ALA A 396 -2.68 -6.89 21.96
N LEU A 397 -2.92 -5.58 21.77
CA LEU A 397 -2.12 -4.53 22.38
C LEU A 397 -2.32 -4.44 23.90
N ILE A 398 -3.56 -4.57 24.38
CA ILE A 398 -3.87 -4.61 25.82
C ILE A 398 -3.23 -5.84 26.46
N TRP A 399 -3.28 -7.00 25.80
CA TRP A 399 -2.61 -8.22 26.24
C TRP A 399 -1.10 -8.04 26.39
N LEU A 400 -0.44 -7.38 25.42
CA LEU A 400 0.99 -7.05 25.50
C LEU A 400 1.31 -6.18 26.72
N TRP A 401 0.46 -5.19 26.98
CA TRP A 401 0.62 -4.28 28.11
C TRP A 401 0.45 -4.99 29.46
N MET A 402 -0.53 -5.89 29.58
CA MET A 402 -0.72 -6.69 30.80
C MET A 402 0.48 -7.58 31.10
N GLN A 403 1.04 -8.26 30.10
CA GLN A 403 2.25 -9.09 30.29
C GLN A 403 3.49 -8.27 30.69
N ALA A 404 3.61 -7.03 30.22
CA ALA A 404 4.71 -6.16 30.61
C ALA A 404 4.61 -5.75 32.09
N ARG A 405 3.38 -5.56 32.61
CA ARG A 405 3.14 -5.26 34.03
C ARG A 405 3.36 -6.44 34.95
N GLU A 406 3.06 -7.67 34.51
CA GLU A 406 3.31 -8.89 35.32
C GLU A 406 4.82 -9.18 35.50
N LYS A 407 5.67 -8.65 34.61
CA LYS A 407 7.12 -8.86 34.64
C LYS A 407 7.90 -7.73 35.32
N ALA A 408 7.25 -6.60 35.62
CA ALA A 408 7.82 -5.42 36.27
C ALA A 408 7.46 -5.43 37.75
#